data_AF-A0A940ZZI2-F1
#
_entry.id   AF-A0A940ZZI2-F1
#
_cell.length_a   1.000
_cell.length_b   1.000
_cell.length_c   1.000
_cell.angle_alpha   90.00
_cell.angle_beta   90.00
_cell.angle_gamma   90.00
#
_symmetry.space_group_name_H-M   'P 1'
#
loop_
_entity.id
_entity.type
_entity.pdbx_description
1 polymer ?
#
loop_
_entity_poly.entity_id
_entity_poly.type
_entity_poly.pdbx_seq_one_letter_code
_entity_poly.pdbx_strand_id
1 'polypeptide(L)'
;MAVQAYVFVECAPGEPIPLVDALRKLAGVEMAHAVTGAYDVIAFVRVESVAEVGELLSRHVHRLPGVLKTTTNVVVPGTTAHGAPGSERGKRA
;
A
#
# COMPACT_ATOMS: atom_id res chain seq x y z
N MET A 1 -1.78 -13.15 12.73
CA MET A 1 -0.94 -12.00 13.12
C MET A 1 -0.79 -11.15 11.88
N ALA A 2 -1.33 -9.93 11.85
CA ALA A 2 -1.37 -9.15 10.61
C ALA A 2 0.04 -8.73 10.16
N VAL A 3 0.36 -8.98 8.89
CA VAL A 3 1.59 -8.56 8.22
C VAL A 3 1.36 -7.16 7.65
N GLN A 4 2.32 -6.27 7.89
CA GLN A 4 2.34 -4.93 7.31
C GLN A 4 3.45 -4.85 6.28
N ALA A 5 3.24 -4.11 5.20
CA ALA A 5 4.26 -3.84 4.21
C ALA A 5 4.09 -2.46 3.57
N TYR A 6 5.20 -1.89 3.13
CA TYR A 6 5.22 -0.72 2.27
C TYR A 6 5.51 -1.15 0.85
N VAL A 7 4.65 -0.72 -0.07
CA VAL A 7 4.76 -1.00 -1.50
C VAL A 7 5.08 0.31 -2.19
N PHE A 8 6.23 0.35 -2.84
CA PHE A 8 6.71 1.47 -3.63
C PHE A 8 6.50 1.15 -5.10
N VAL A 9 5.85 2.04 -5.83
CA VAL A 9 5.53 1.84 -7.24
C VAL A 9 6.11 2.98 -8.06
N GLU A 10 6.89 2.60 -9.07
CA GLU A 10 7.38 3.47 -10.14
C GLU A 10 6.41 3.32 -11.31
N CYS A 11 5.86 4.43 -11.80
CA CYS A 11 4.91 4.44 -12.90
C CYS A 11 5.33 5.35 -14.06
N ALA A 12 4.70 5.16 -15.21
CA ALA A 12 4.90 6.03 -16.36
C ALA A 12 4.41 7.47 -16.04
N PRO A 13 5.01 8.50 -16.67
CA PRO A 13 4.61 9.89 -16.47
C PRO A 13 3.12 10.10 -16.80
N GLY A 14 2.38 10.71 -15.88
CA GLY A 14 0.96 11.04 -16.07
C GLY A 14 -0.04 10.02 -15.51
N GLU A 15 0.41 8.87 -15.02
CA GLU A 15 -0.46 7.82 -14.46
C GLU A 15 -0.51 7.67 -12.91
N PRO A 16 0.11 8.51 -12.05
CA PRO A 16 0.15 8.23 -10.60
C PRO A 16 -1.21 8.41 -9.91
N ILE A 17 -2.05 9.33 -10.37
CA ILE A 17 -3.38 9.58 -9.79
C ILE A 17 -4.33 8.38 -9.99
N PRO A 18 -4.57 7.88 -11.21
CA PRO A 18 -5.43 6.72 -11.41
C PRO A 18 -4.87 5.45 -10.73
N LEU A 19 -3.54 5.33 -10.64
CA LEU A 19 -2.89 4.24 -9.93
C LEU A 19 -3.20 4.25 -8.43
N VAL A 20 -3.11 5.42 -7.78
CA VAL A 20 -3.48 5.58 -6.36
C VAL A 20 -4.95 5.22 -6.13
N ASP A 21 -5.85 5.69 -6.99
CA ASP A 21 -7.28 5.41 -6.86
C ASP A 21 -7.61 3.93 -7.06
N ALA A 22 -6.88 3.24 -7.93
CA ALA A 22 -7.00 1.79 -8.09
C ALA A 22 -6.47 1.05 -6.85
N LEU A 23 -5.30 1.44 -6.34
CA LEU A 23 -4.70 0.84 -5.15
C LEU A 23 -5.58 1.00 -3.91
N ARG A 24 -6.19 2.17 -3.70
CA ARG A 24 -7.09 2.43 -2.56
C ARG A 24 -8.35 1.55 -2.56
N LYS A 25 -8.75 1.01 -3.70
CA LYS A 25 -9.90 0.10 -3.82
C LYS A 25 -9.56 -1.36 -3.51
N LEU A 26 -8.27 -1.70 -3.40
CA LEU A 26 -7.83 -3.07 -3.14
C LEU A 26 -7.98 -3.40 -1.65
N ALA A 27 -8.56 -4.56 -1.37
CA ALA A 27 -8.62 -5.09 -0.01
C ALA A 27 -7.19 -5.34 0.49
N GLY A 28 -6.89 -4.85 1.70
CA GLY A 28 -5.56 -4.93 2.31
C GLY A 28 -4.69 -3.69 2.11
N VAL A 29 -5.08 -2.72 1.27
CA VAL A 29 -4.41 -1.42 1.21
C VAL A 29 -5.05 -0.48 2.24
N GLU A 30 -4.29 -0.10 3.27
CA GLU A 30 -4.76 0.81 4.32
C GLU A 30 -4.58 2.27 3.90
N MET A 31 -3.50 2.59 3.18
CA MET A 31 -3.23 3.92 2.66
C MET A 31 -2.49 3.84 1.32
N ALA A 32 -2.72 4.80 0.44
CA ALA A 32 -1.90 5.00 -0.75
C ALA A 32 -1.86 6.47 -1.14
N HIS A 33 -0.68 6.96 -1.52
CA HIS A 33 -0.45 8.35 -1.89
C HIS A 33 0.53 8.45 -3.05
N ALA A 34 0.25 9.38 -3.97
CA ALA A 34 1.22 9.80 -4.96
C ALA A 34 2.25 10.70 -4.26
N VAL A 35 3.53 10.47 -4.53
CA VAL A 35 4.63 11.21 -3.91
C VAL A 35 5.57 11.75 -4.97
N THR A 36 6.20 12.89 -4.70
CA THR A 36 7.21 13.49 -5.59
C THR A 36 8.60 13.06 -5.13
N GLY A 37 8.95 11.79 -5.33
CA GLY A 37 10.20 11.20 -4.86
C GLY A 37 10.87 10.30 -5.90
N ALA A 38 11.70 9.36 -5.44
CA ALA A 38 12.27 8.31 -6.31
C ALA A 38 11.22 7.29 -6.81
N TYR A 39 10.02 7.35 -6.23
CA TYR A 39 8.86 6.56 -6.59
C TYR A 39 7.70 7.52 -6.84
N ASP A 40 6.74 7.10 -7.64
CA ASP A 40 5.56 7.89 -7.96
C ASP A 40 4.42 7.64 -6.98
N VAL A 41 4.31 6.41 -6.45
CA VAL A 41 3.26 6.02 -5.51
C VAL A 41 3.82 5.18 -4.38
N ILE A 42 3.37 5.47 -3.16
CA ILE A 42 3.63 4.65 -1.97
C ILE A 42 2.30 4.18 -1.39
N ALA A 43 2.18 2.87 -1.20
CA ALA A 43 1.05 2.24 -0.54
C ALA A 43 1.48 1.53 0.74
N PHE A 44 0.67 1.66 1.79
CA PHE A 44 0.79 0.91 3.02
C PHE A 44 -0.28 -0.17 3.03
N VAL A 45 0.16 -1.43 3.15
CA VAL A 45 -0.70 -2.59 3.12
C VAL A 45 -0.66 -3.34 4.44
N ARG A 46 -1.82 -3.84 4.86
CA ARG A 46 -2.01 -4.68 6.04
C ARG A 46 -2.87 -5.88 5.65
N VAL A 47 -2.29 -7.07 5.74
CA VAL A 47 -2.91 -8.34 5.36
C VAL A 47 -2.68 -9.38 6.44
N GLU A 48 -3.31 -10.55 6.36
CA GLU A 48 -3.17 -11.57 7.41
C GLU A 48 -1.90 -12.41 7.27
N SER A 49 -1.32 -12.47 6.06
CA SER A 49 -0.16 -13.29 5.75
C SER A 49 0.77 -12.67 4.69
N VAL A 50 2.04 -13.08 4.68
CA VAL A 50 2.99 -12.68 3.62
C VAL A 50 2.54 -13.19 2.25
N ALA A 51 1.88 -14.34 2.20
CA ALA A 51 1.34 -14.91 0.97
C ALA A 51 0.30 -13.98 0.32
N GLU A 52 -0.58 -13.38 1.12
CA GLU A 52 -1.56 -12.39 0.63
C GLU A 52 -0.89 -11.14 0.05
N VAL A 53 0.26 -10.70 0.59
CA VAL A 53 1.03 -9.60 -0.02
C VAL A 53 1.47 -10.00 -1.44
N GLY A 54 2.05 -11.20 -1.59
CA GLY A 54 2.49 -11.71 -2.89
C GLY A 54 1.35 -11.83 -3.91
N GLU A 55 0.20 -12.33 -3.47
CA GLU A 55 -1.01 -12.41 -4.30
C GLU A 55 -1.55 -11.02 -4.68
N LEU A 56 -1.59 -10.07 -3.74
CA LEU A 56 -2.04 -8.71 -3.98
C LEU A 56 -1.16 -8.01 -5.03
N LEU A 57 0.16 -8.14 -4.91
CA LEU A 57 1.11 -7.58 -5.87
C LEU A 57 0.96 -8.22 -7.24
N SER A 58 0.95 -9.55 -7.30
CA SER A 58 0.96 -10.30 -8.56
C SER A 58 -0.37 -10.21 -9.32
N ARG A 59 -1.50 -10.19 -8.60
CA ARG A 59 -2.84 -10.16 -9.22
C ARG A 59 -3.34 -8.76 -9.50
N HIS A 60 -2.99 -7.78 -8.66
CA HIS A 60 -3.53 -6.44 -8.77
C HIS A 60 -2.46 -5.45 -9.18
N VAL A 61 -1.44 -5.22 -8.35
CA VAL A 61 -0.49 -4.10 -8.55
C VAL A 61 0.26 -4.22 -9.89
N HIS A 62 0.83 -5.37 -10.21
CA HIS A 62 1.56 -5.57 -11.48
C HIS A 62 0.67 -5.55 -12.73
N ARG A 63 -0.65 -5.63 -12.58
CA ARG A 63 -1.60 -5.56 -13.70
C ARG A 63 -2.15 -4.16 -13.92
N LEU A 64 -1.88 -3.22 -13.01
CA LEU A 64 -2.32 -1.85 -13.18
C LEU A 64 -1.54 -1.23 -14.35
N PRO A 65 -2.24 -0.54 -15.28
CA PRO A 65 -1.58 0.15 -16.36
C PRO A 65 -0.62 1.20 -15.79
N GLY A 66 0.50 1.38 -16.49
CA GLY A 66 1.52 2.35 -16.11
C GLY A 66 2.51 1.89 -15.06
N VAL A 67 2.34 0.73 -14.41
CA VAL A 67 3.32 0.21 -13.44
C VAL A 67 4.58 -0.28 -14.15
N LEU A 68 5.71 0.39 -13.90
CA LEU A 68 7.01 0.03 -14.45
C LEU A 68 7.78 -0.89 -13.51
N LYS A 69 7.74 -0.57 -12.21
CA LYS A 69 8.48 -1.31 -11.20
C LYS A 69 7.80 -1.22 -9.86
N THR A 70 7.89 -2.29 -9.08
CA THR A 70 7.32 -2.36 -7.74
C THR A 70 8.36 -2.91 -6.76
N THR A 71 8.55 -2.24 -5.64
CA THR A 71 9.43 -2.67 -4.55
C THR A 71 8.57 -2.85 -3.30
N THR A 72 8.63 -4.02 -2.67
CA THR A 72 7.83 -4.33 -1.48
C THR A 72 8.73 -4.57 -0.28
N ASN A 73 8.48 -3.81 0.77
CA ASN A 73 9.25 -3.86 2.01
C ASN A 73 8.32 -4.31 3.13
N VAL A 74 8.45 -5.58 3.52
CA VAL A 74 7.68 -6.16 4.63
C VAL A 74 8.20 -5.65 5.96
N VAL A 75 7.31 -5.22 6.84
CA VAL A 75 7.64 -4.75 8.19
C VAL A 75 8.05 -5.94 9.05
N VAL A 76 9.19 -5.80 9.73
CA VAL A 76 9.72 -6.86 10.60
C VAL A 76 8.85 -6.99 11.87
N PRO A 77 8.44 -8.21 12.24
CA PRO A 77 7.69 -8.44 13.47
C PRO A 77 8.46 -7.92 14.69
N GLY A 78 7.82 -7.11 15.54
CA GLY A 78 8.43 -6.55 16.76
C GLY A 78 8.96 -5.12 16.63
N THR A 79 9.02 -4.55 15.42
CA THR A 79 9.34 -3.12 15.20
C THR A 79 8.08 -2.26 14.99
N THR A 80 6.90 -2.79 15.34
CA THR A 80 5.64 -2.06 15.24
C THR A 80 5.75 -0.76 16.01
N ALA A 81 5.49 0.36 15.33
CA ALA A 81 5.52 1.67 15.94
C ALA A 81 4.64 1.66 17.21
N HIS A 82 5.24 2.08 18.32
CA HIS A 82 4.55 2.28 19.59
C HIS A 82 3.41 3.30 19.38
N GLY A 83 2.17 2.80 19.37
CA GLY A 83 0.95 3.61 19.33
C GLY A 83 0.50 4.05 17.93
N ALA A 84 -0.63 3.50 17.48
CA ALA A 84 -1.57 4.25 16.67
C ALA A 84 -2.82 4.53 17.53
N PRO A 85 -2.84 5.61 18.33
CA PRO A 85 -4.10 6.13 18.86
C PRO A 85 -4.77 6.92 17.73
N GLY A 86 -5.84 6.39 17.13
CA GLY A 86 -6.48 7.14 16.04
C GLY A 86 -7.53 6.44 15.18
N SER A 87 -8.38 5.58 15.74
CA SER A 87 -9.65 5.23 15.09
C SER A 87 -10.85 5.38 16.02
N GLU A 88 -10.85 6.40 16.89
CA GLU A 88 -12.09 7.03 17.36
C GLU A 88 -12.59 8.00 16.29
N ARG A 89 -13.12 7.47 15.19
CA ARG A 89 -14.06 8.19 14.33
C ARG A 89 -15.37 7.40 14.32
N GLY A 90 -16.18 7.65 15.35
CA GLY A 90 -17.49 7.02 15.46
C GLY A 90 -18.17 7.12 16.82
N LYS A 91 -18.31 8.33 17.39
CA LYS A 91 -19.43 8.75 18.25
C LYS A 91 -19.09 10.10 18.91
N ARG A 92 -19.49 11.21 18.28
CA ARG A 92 -19.91 12.39 19.03
C ARG A 92 -21.09 13.03 18.32
N ALA A 93 -22.19 13.05 19.08
CA ALA A 93 -23.41 13.86 18.99
C ALA A 93 -24.27 13.70 17.73
#